data_AF-A0A4S0NJ15-F1
#
_entry.id   AF-A0A4S0NJ15-F1
#
_cell.length_a   1.000
_cell.length_b   1.000
_cell.length_c   1.000
_cell.angle_alpha   90.00
_cell.angle_beta   90.00
_cell.angle_gamma   90.00
#
_symmetry.space_group_name_H-M   'P 1'
#
loop_
_entity.id
_entity.type
_entity.pdbx_description
1 polymer ?
#
loop_
_entity_poly.entity_id
_entity_poly.type
_entity_poly.pdbx_seq_one_letter_code
_entity_poly.pdbx_strand_id
1 'polypeptide(L)'
;MHKIAEQCGVKILKPDLHRKSEGKTKVCFCPKTLKMIGRAHGADHLRLVLRLIVESDGNAGELQMETITAVSNVVLSNLVEIRADLFDDVNLGELRAWAAAVKPRLCTTVAALTSALLLIFAGPDLVLPAPAEPDPAEERRREILRKSRANAKRRRLRRDAFVAAAILESS
;
A
#
# COMPACT_ATOMS: atom_id res chain seq x y z
N MET A 1 27.60 2.04 -7.65
CA MET A 1 26.31 1.56 -8.20
C MET A 1 26.50 0.35 -9.10
N HIS A 2 27.12 0.47 -10.29
CA HIS A 2 27.41 -0.70 -11.15
C HIS A 2 28.19 -1.80 -10.42
N LYS A 3 29.28 -1.46 -9.73
CA LYS A 3 30.03 -2.40 -8.88
C LYS A 3 29.18 -3.08 -7.79
N ILE A 4 28.18 -2.40 -7.23
CA ILE A 4 27.32 -2.96 -6.16
C ILE A 4 26.32 -3.93 -6.77
N ALA A 5 25.68 -3.55 -7.89
CA ALA A 5 24.79 -4.44 -8.62
C ALA A 5 25.52 -5.71 -9.07
N GLU A 6 26.75 -5.57 -9.61
CA GLU A 6 27.59 -6.70 -9.99
C GLU A 6 27.96 -7.60 -8.81
N GLN A 7 28.27 -7.02 -7.64
CA GLN A 7 28.50 -7.78 -6.40
C GLN A 7 27.27 -8.60 -5.98
N CYS A 8 26.06 -8.12 -6.27
CA CYS A 8 24.81 -8.85 -6.05
C CYS A 8 24.44 -9.77 -7.24
N GLY A 9 25.32 -9.93 -8.24
CA GLY A 9 25.06 -10.73 -9.44
C GLY A 9 24.07 -10.11 -10.42
N VAL A 10 23.73 -8.82 -10.27
CA VAL A 10 22.76 -8.09 -11.09
C VAL A 10 23.45 -7.40 -12.26
N LYS A 11 23.00 -7.72 -13.48
CA LYS A 11 23.42 -7.05 -14.71
C LYS A 11 22.53 -5.85 -14.99
N ILE A 12 23.12 -4.67 -15.11
CA ILE A 12 22.40 -3.46 -15.47
C ILE A 12 22.41 -3.31 -16.99
N LEU A 13 21.23 -3.33 -17.61
CA LEU A 13 21.05 -3.10 -19.05
C LEU A 13 20.39 -1.76 -19.33
N LYS A 14 20.49 -1.32 -20.59
CA LYS A 14 19.80 -0.11 -21.07
C LYS A 14 18.29 -0.35 -21.06
N PRO A 15 17.47 0.67 -20.71
CA PRO A 15 16.01 0.56 -20.71
C PRO A 15 15.42 0.03 -22.02
N ASP A 16 16.01 0.41 -23.16
CA ASP A 16 15.54 0.01 -24.51
C ASP A 16 15.64 -1.51 -24.77
N LEU A 17 16.38 -2.24 -23.93
CA LEU A 17 16.53 -3.70 -24.02
C LEU A 17 15.51 -4.48 -23.17
N HIS A 18 14.57 -3.78 -22.50
CA HIS A 18 13.58 -4.39 -21.61
C HIS A 18 12.78 -5.51 -22.31
N ARG A 19 12.19 -5.21 -23.47
CA ARG A 19 11.34 -6.15 -24.22
C ARG A 19 12.09 -7.37 -24.77
N LYS A 20 13.42 -7.26 -24.99
CA LYS A 20 14.26 -8.36 -25.52
C LYS A 20 14.78 -9.29 -24.42
N SER A 21 14.48 -8.98 -23.17
CA SER A 21 15.04 -9.64 -22.00
C SER A 21 13.97 -10.13 -21.02
N GLU A 22 12.69 -10.10 -21.43
CA GLU A 22 11.61 -10.71 -20.68
C GLU A 22 11.97 -12.17 -20.36
N GLY A 23 11.92 -12.52 -19.07
CA GLY A 23 12.30 -13.85 -18.56
C GLY A 23 13.76 -14.00 -18.11
N LYS A 24 14.64 -12.99 -18.25
CA LYS A 24 16.01 -13.08 -17.71
C LYS A 24 16.06 -12.70 -16.23
N THR A 25 16.48 -13.63 -15.39
CA THR A 25 16.75 -13.38 -13.97
C THR A 25 18.00 -12.52 -13.78
N LYS A 26 18.06 -11.77 -12.68
CA LYS A 26 19.21 -10.93 -12.28
C LYS A 26 19.58 -9.85 -13.30
N VAL A 27 18.61 -9.34 -14.04
CA VAL A 27 18.79 -8.23 -14.98
C VAL A 27 17.94 -7.03 -14.56
N CYS A 28 18.57 -5.87 -14.40
CA CYS A 28 17.89 -4.64 -14.04
C CYS A 28 17.94 -3.62 -15.18
N PHE A 29 16.80 -3.02 -15.52
CA PHE A 29 16.64 -2.01 -16.56
C PHE A 29 16.48 -0.59 -16.03
N CYS A 30 16.56 -0.39 -14.70
CA CYS A 30 16.32 0.90 -14.06
C CYS A 30 17.59 1.48 -13.37
N PRO A 31 18.68 1.78 -14.12
CA PRO A 31 19.91 2.32 -13.54
C PRO A 31 19.71 3.65 -12.80
N LYS A 32 18.73 4.47 -13.23
CA LYS A 32 18.38 5.73 -12.58
C LYS A 32 17.85 5.49 -11.16
N THR A 33 17.00 4.49 -10.96
CA THR A 33 16.44 4.12 -9.66
C THR A 33 17.52 3.63 -8.71
N LEU A 34 18.41 2.73 -9.18
CA LEU A 34 19.56 2.26 -8.39
C LEU A 34 20.47 3.42 -7.97
N LYS A 35 20.74 4.36 -8.90
CA LYS A 35 21.56 5.54 -8.62
C LYS A 35 20.89 6.48 -7.62
N MET A 36 19.58 6.66 -7.71
CA MET A 36 18.80 7.48 -6.78
C MET A 36 18.83 6.89 -5.37
N ILE A 37 18.46 5.62 -5.21
CA ILE A 37 18.44 4.93 -3.91
C ILE A 37 19.83 4.89 -3.30
N GLY A 38 20.85 4.50 -4.07
CA GLY A 38 22.21 4.43 -3.55
C GLY A 38 22.81 5.79 -3.19
N ARG A 39 22.32 6.90 -3.78
CA ARG A 39 22.70 8.26 -3.37
C ARG A 39 21.96 8.72 -2.11
N ALA A 40 20.69 8.36 -1.99
CA ALA A 40 19.85 8.77 -0.87
C ALA A 40 20.16 8.00 0.43
N HIS A 41 20.45 6.71 0.32
CA HIS A 41 20.55 5.80 1.48
C HIS A 41 21.90 5.06 1.57
N GLY A 42 22.82 5.29 0.62
CA GLY A 42 24.15 4.69 0.64
C GLY A 42 24.26 3.34 -0.06
N ALA A 43 25.49 2.87 -0.16
CA ALA A 43 25.86 1.66 -0.90
C ALA A 43 25.38 0.36 -0.21
N ASP A 44 25.48 0.31 1.11
CA ASP A 44 25.14 -0.89 1.88
C ASP A 44 23.62 -1.13 1.90
N HIS A 45 22.83 -0.06 2.01
CA HIS A 45 21.37 -0.12 1.85
C HIS A 45 20.98 -0.68 0.48
N LEU A 46 21.58 -0.16 -0.59
CA LEU A 46 21.31 -0.66 -1.94
C LEU A 46 21.72 -2.14 -2.09
N ARG A 47 22.85 -2.54 -1.49
CA ARG A 47 23.29 -3.94 -1.50
C ARG A 47 22.25 -4.84 -0.82
N LEU A 48 21.78 -4.45 0.36
CA LEU A 48 20.77 -5.19 1.13
C LEU A 48 19.48 -5.36 0.32
N VAL A 49 18.93 -4.27 -0.22
CA VAL A 49 17.71 -4.30 -1.05
C VAL A 49 17.85 -5.24 -2.24
N LEU A 50 18.99 -5.18 -2.96
CA LEU A 50 19.21 -6.06 -4.11
C LEU A 50 19.37 -7.52 -3.71
N ARG A 51 20.04 -7.82 -2.59
CA ARG A 51 20.20 -9.19 -2.09
C ARG A 51 18.86 -9.78 -1.66
N LEU A 52 18.04 -9.02 -0.93
CA LEU A 52 16.70 -9.45 -0.51
C LEU A 52 15.83 -9.87 -1.69
N ILE A 53 15.94 -9.22 -2.84
CA ILE A 53 15.18 -9.59 -4.05
C ILE A 53 15.83 -10.79 -4.76
N VAL A 54 17.15 -10.72 -4.99
CA VAL A 54 17.85 -11.68 -5.86
C VAL A 54 18.12 -13.03 -5.22
N GLU A 55 18.28 -13.05 -3.90
CA GLU A 55 18.53 -14.26 -3.12
C GLU A 55 17.22 -14.94 -2.67
N SER A 56 16.08 -14.25 -2.76
CA SER A 56 14.78 -14.84 -2.43
C SER A 56 14.21 -15.74 -3.53
N ASP A 57 13.47 -16.75 -3.10
CA ASP A 57 12.95 -17.79 -3.99
C ASP A 57 11.94 -17.25 -5.02
N GLY A 58 12.21 -17.51 -6.30
CA GLY A 58 11.35 -17.11 -7.43
C GLY A 58 11.39 -15.61 -7.80
N ASN A 59 12.02 -14.76 -7.00
CA ASN A 59 11.96 -13.29 -7.14
C ASN A 59 13.16 -12.66 -7.85
N ALA A 60 14.17 -13.44 -8.25
CA ALA A 60 15.39 -12.93 -8.87
C ALA A 60 15.18 -12.13 -10.19
N GLY A 61 14.00 -12.25 -10.82
CA GLY A 61 13.59 -11.45 -11.98
C GLY A 61 12.90 -10.13 -11.64
N GLU A 62 12.47 -9.91 -10.39
CA GLU A 62 11.66 -8.77 -9.96
C GLU A 62 12.49 -7.51 -9.66
N LEU A 63 13.39 -7.19 -10.58
CA LEU A 63 14.27 -6.02 -10.55
C LEU A 63 13.67 -4.81 -11.29
N GLN A 64 12.36 -4.65 -11.15
CA GLN A 64 11.61 -3.51 -11.66
C GLN A 64 11.74 -2.31 -10.71
N MET A 65 11.52 -1.08 -11.24
CA MET A 65 11.61 0.14 -10.44
C MET A 65 10.71 0.06 -9.21
N GLU A 66 9.48 -0.42 -9.40
CA GLU A 66 8.45 -0.44 -8.38
C GLU A 66 8.82 -1.38 -7.23
N THR A 67 9.25 -2.59 -7.56
CA THR A 67 9.69 -3.59 -6.58
C THR A 67 10.90 -3.10 -5.80
N ILE A 68 11.94 -2.63 -6.48
CA ILE A 68 13.18 -2.15 -5.83
C ILE A 68 12.88 -0.99 -4.89
N THR A 69 12.03 -0.05 -5.30
CA THR A 69 11.66 1.11 -4.47
C THR A 69 10.80 0.68 -3.30
N ALA A 70 9.83 -0.22 -3.49
CA ALA A 70 8.97 -0.71 -2.42
C ALA A 70 9.76 -1.48 -1.36
N VAL A 71 10.65 -2.39 -1.77
CA VAL A 71 11.54 -3.12 -0.83
C VAL A 71 12.46 -2.15 -0.09
N SER A 72 13.01 -1.14 -0.78
CA SER A 72 13.77 -0.07 -0.13
C SER A 72 12.94 0.67 0.94
N ASN A 73 11.67 0.98 0.67
CA ASN A 73 10.79 1.63 1.64
C ASN A 73 10.49 0.72 2.84
N VAL A 74 10.29 -0.59 2.63
CA VAL A 74 10.10 -1.56 3.71
C VAL A 74 11.32 -1.59 4.63
N VAL A 75 12.53 -1.68 4.06
CA VAL A 75 13.79 -1.66 4.83
C VAL A 75 13.93 -0.34 5.60
N LEU A 76 13.57 0.80 5.01
CA LEU A 76 13.64 2.11 5.67
C LEU A 76 12.58 2.33 6.75
N SER A 77 11.48 1.58 6.71
CA SER A 77 10.38 1.76 7.67
C SER A 77 10.77 1.43 9.11
N ASN A 78 11.75 0.53 9.28
CA ASN A 78 12.10 -0.09 10.57
C ASN A 78 10.91 -0.78 11.28
N LEU A 79 9.82 -1.08 10.56
CA LEU A 79 8.65 -1.79 11.09
C LEU A 79 8.76 -3.31 10.96
N VAL A 80 9.72 -3.79 10.16
CA VAL A 80 9.92 -5.20 9.82
C VAL A 80 11.33 -5.60 10.21
N GLU A 81 11.47 -6.75 10.87
CA GLU A 81 12.77 -7.38 11.10
C GLU A 81 13.34 -7.90 9.77
N ILE A 82 14.47 -7.36 9.34
CA ILE A 82 15.07 -7.72 8.06
C ILE A 82 15.90 -9.00 8.20
N ARG A 83 15.44 -10.07 7.56
CA ARG A 83 16.13 -11.36 7.46
C ARG A 83 16.35 -11.73 5.98
N ALA A 84 17.28 -12.64 5.71
CA ALA A 84 17.64 -13.01 4.34
C ALA A 84 16.49 -13.71 3.59
N ASP A 85 15.67 -14.47 4.32
CA ASP A 85 14.53 -15.27 3.86
C ASP A 85 13.21 -14.48 3.82
N LEU A 86 13.24 -13.16 4.10
CA LEU A 86 12.04 -12.35 4.32
C LEU A 86 11.02 -12.45 3.17
N PHE A 87 11.48 -12.61 1.92
CA PHE A 87 10.63 -12.64 0.74
C PHE A 87 10.45 -14.03 0.13
N ASP A 88 10.90 -15.10 0.78
CA ASP A 88 10.83 -16.47 0.21
C ASP A 88 9.39 -16.97 0.07
N ASP A 89 8.51 -16.57 0.98
CA ASP A 89 7.09 -16.94 0.98
C ASP A 89 6.20 -15.97 0.16
N VAL A 90 6.79 -14.97 -0.52
CA VAL A 90 6.04 -13.94 -1.24
C VAL A 90 6.52 -13.81 -2.68
N ASN A 91 5.62 -14.05 -3.63
CA ASN A 91 5.87 -13.74 -5.03
C ASN A 91 5.74 -12.22 -5.29
N LEU A 92 6.89 -11.54 -5.40
CA LEU A 92 6.95 -10.08 -5.59
C LEU A 92 6.33 -9.65 -6.94
N GLY A 93 6.37 -10.50 -7.96
CA GLY A 93 5.80 -10.21 -9.27
C GLY A 93 4.29 -10.21 -9.27
N GLU A 94 3.69 -11.23 -8.63
CA GLU A 94 2.24 -11.30 -8.43
C GLU A 94 1.75 -10.17 -7.52
N LEU A 95 2.46 -9.88 -6.43
CA LEU A 95 2.08 -8.81 -5.53
C LEU A 95 2.17 -7.43 -6.20
N ARG A 96 3.17 -7.21 -7.05
CA ARG A 96 3.29 -6.00 -7.87
C ARG A 96 2.15 -5.88 -8.88
N ALA A 97 1.79 -6.97 -9.55
CA ALA A 97 0.67 -7.00 -10.48
C ALA A 97 -0.66 -6.70 -9.78
N TRP A 98 -0.88 -7.31 -8.61
CA TRP A 98 -2.01 -7.01 -7.74
C TRP A 98 -2.03 -5.52 -7.34
N ALA A 99 -0.89 -4.99 -6.86
CA ALA A 99 -0.78 -3.59 -6.44
C ALA A 99 -1.10 -2.63 -7.60
N ALA A 100 -0.66 -2.95 -8.82
CA ALA A 100 -0.97 -2.17 -10.01
C ALA A 100 -2.47 -2.17 -10.34
N ALA A 101 -3.16 -3.30 -10.11
CA ALA A 101 -4.58 -3.47 -10.38
C ALA A 101 -5.48 -2.82 -9.33
N VAL A 102 -5.12 -2.90 -8.04
CA VAL A 102 -6.00 -2.46 -6.93
C VAL A 102 -5.76 -1.02 -6.49
N LYS A 103 -4.63 -0.40 -6.88
CA LYS A 103 -4.28 0.93 -6.39
C LYS A 103 -5.38 1.96 -6.69
N PRO A 104 -5.76 2.79 -5.70
CA PRO A 104 -6.61 3.96 -5.96
C PRO A 104 -5.96 4.91 -6.98
N ARG A 105 -6.77 5.72 -7.68
CA ARG A 105 -6.26 6.65 -8.72
C ARG A 105 -5.14 7.58 -8.26
N LEU A 106 -5.18 8.00 -7.00
CA LEU A 106 -4.18 8.90 -6.40
C LEU A 106 -2.98 8.16 -5.80
N CYS A 107 -2.95 6.82 -5.87
CA CYS A 107 -1.89 5.99 -5.31
C CYS A 107 -0.97 5.46 -6.42
N THR A 108 0.34 5.52 -6.17
CA THR A 108 1.33 4.91 -7.05
C THR A 108 1.41 3.40 -6.78
N THR A 109 1.83 2.62 -7.79
CA THR A 109 2.04 1.17 -7.59
C THR A 109 3.07 0.91 -6.49
N VAL A 110 4.09 1.76 -6.39
CA VAL A 110 5.10 1.70 -5.31
C VAL A 110 4.47 1.82 -3.94
N ALA A 111 3.59 2.81 -3.74
CA ALA A 111 2.94 3.02 -2.46
C ALA A 111 2.01 1.85 -2.10
N ALA A 112 1.22 1.37 -3.06
CA ALA A 112 0.36 0.21 -2.85
C ALA A 112 1.15 -1.06 -2.50
N LEU A 113 2.24 -1.33 -3.24
CA LEU A 113 3.12 -2.48 -2.99
C LEU A 113 3.84 -2.36 -1.64
N THR A 114 4.36 -1.17 -1.30
CA THR A 114 5.00 -0.92 0.00
C THR A 114 4.03 -1.21 1.14
N SER A 115 2.81 -0.67 1.07
CA SER A 115 1.79 -0.89 2.09
C SER A 115 1.42 -2.37 2.21
N ALA A 116 1.30 -3.10 1.09
CA ALA A 116 1.00 -4.53 1.11
C ALA A 116 2.12 -5.33 1.79
N LEU A 117 3.38 -5.06 1.44
CA LEU A 117 4.53 -5.72 2.08
C LEU A 117 4.59 -5.43 3.58
N LEU A 118 4.36 -4.17 3.99
CA LEU A 118 4.31 -3.82 5.41
C LEU A 118 3.17 -4.53 6.14
N LEU A 119 1.98 -4.62 5.53
CA LEU A 119 0.86 -5.36 6.14
C LEU A 119 1.16 -6.86 6.28
N ILE A 120 1.86 -7.46 5.31
CA ILE A 120 2.24 -8.88 5.34
C ILE A 120 3.26 -9.14 6.45
N PHE A 121 4.27 -8.28 6.60
CA PHE A 121 5.42 -8.58 7.47
C PHE A 121 5.40 -7.90 8.85
N ALA A 122 4.86 -6.68 8.96
CA ALA A 122 4.72 -5.97 10.23
C ALA A 122 3.33 -6.18 10.86
N GLY A 123 2.34 -6.56 10.06
CA GLY A 123 0.96 -6.70 10.49
C GLY A 123 0.20 -5.36 10.52
N PRO A 124 -1.15 -5.42 10.60
CA PRO A 124 -1.99 -4.22 10.55
C PRO A 124 -1.79 -3.30 11.74
N ASP A 125 -1.45 -3.81 12.91
CA ASP A 125 -1.36 -3.03 14.15
C ASP A 125 -0.20 -2.01 14.15
N LEU A 126 0.88 -2.32 13.42
CA LEU A 126 2.02 -1.42 13.26
C LEU A 126 1.88 -0.46 12.07
N VAL A 127 1.06 -0.83 11.09
CA VAL A 127 0.96 -0.11 9.80
C VAL A 127 -0.24 0.81 9.76
N LEU A 128 -1.36 0.38 10.33
CA LEU A 128 -2.58 1.15 10.39
C LEU A 128 -2.63 1.86 11.75
N PRO A 129 -2.91 3.17 11.78
CA PRO A 129 -3.14 3.84 13.05
C PRO A 129 -4.29 3.13 13.77
N ALA A 130 -4.11 2.89 15.08
CA ALA A 130 -5.20 2.44 15.92
C ALA A 130 -6.40 3.38 15.69
N PRO A 131 -7.64 2.84 15.56
CA PRO A 131 -8.80 3.69 15.41
C PRO A 131 -8.80 4.70 16.56
N ALA A 132 -8.87 5.98 16.21
CA ALA A 132 -8.91 7.04 17.22
C ALA A 132 -10.03 6.69 18.22
N GLU A 133 -9.73 6.78 19.52
CA GLU A 133 -10.78 6.65 20.53
C GLU A 133 -11.91 7.63 20.15
N PRO A 134 -13.17 7.16 20.16
CA PRO A 134 -14.27 7.99 19.72
C PRO A 134 -14.31 9.24 20.59
N ASP A 135 -14.20 10.42 19.96
CA ASP A 135 -14.33 11.69 20.65
C ASP A 135 -15.73 11.74 21.31
N PRO A 136 -15.82 11.79 22.66
CA PRO A 136 -17.10 11.82 23.35
C PRO A 136 -17.99 12.98 22.88
N ALA A 137 -17.39 14.09 22.41
CA ALA A 137 -18.12 15.21 21.85
C ALA A 137 -18.72 14.88 20.48
N GLU A 138 -18.00 14.13 19.63
CA GLU A 138 -18.51 13.69 18.32
C GLU A 138 -19.61 12.64 18.47
N GLU A 139 -19.49 11.71 19.42
CA GLU A 139 -20.55 10.76 19.75
C GLU A 139 -21.82 11.46 20.22
N ARG A 140 -21.68 12.44 21.13
CA ARG A 140 -22.82 13.28 21.58
C ARG A 140 -23.46 14.01 20.39
N ARG A 141 -22.67 14.56 19.47
CA ARG A 141 -23.19 15.21 18.25
C ARG A 141 -23.96 14.22 17.36
N ARG A 142 -23.42 13.02 17.14
CA ARG A 142 -24.09 11.94 16.38
C ARG A 142 -25.39 11.51 17.06
N GLU A 143 -25.41 11.39 18.38
CA GLU A 143 -26.60 11.02 19.14
C GLU A 143 -27.69 12.11 19.08
N ILE A 144 -27.30 13.39 19.23
CA ILE A 144 -28.21 14.53 19.09
C ILE A 144 -28.82 14.55 17.68
N LEU A 145 -28.01 14.36 16.64
CA LEU A 145 -28.49 14.29 15.25
C LEU A 145 -29.46 13.12 15.05
N ARG A 146 -29.16 11.94 15.63
CA ARG A 146 -30.04 10.77 15.56
C ARG A 146 -31.39 11.04 16.23
N LYS A 147 -31.38 11.60 17.45
CA LYS A 147 -32.59 11.97 18.20
C LYS A 147 -33.39 13.06 17.48
N SER A 148 -32.71 14.05 16.91
CA SER A 148 -33.32 15.12 16.12
C SER A 148 -34.05 14.58 14.89
N ARG A 149 -33.40 13.69 14.10
CA ARG A 149 -34.01 13.03 12.94
C ARG A 149 -35.24 12.19 13.34
N ALA A 150 -35.14 11.43 14.44
CA ALA A 150 -36.26 10.63 14.94
C ALA A 150 -37.45 11.52 15.39
N ASN A 151 -37.17 12.62 16.09
CA ASN A 151 -38.19 13.57 16.51
C ASN A 151 -38.84 14.29 15.33
N ALA A 152 -38.05 14.70 14.33
CA ALA A 152 -38.58 15.28 13.10
C ALA A 152 -39.51 14.30 12.36
N LYS A 153 -39.14 13.02 12.27
CA LYS A 153 -40.00 11.97 11.69
C LYS A 153 -41.31 11.82 12.46
N ARG A 154 -41.26 11.78 13.79
CA ARG A 154 -42.47 11.70 14.65
C ARG A 154 -43.39 12.92 14.48
N ARG A 155 -42.82 14.12 14.37
CA ARG A 155 -43.59 15.36 14.14
C ARG A 155 -44.30 15.35 12.79
N ARG A 156 -43.66 14.84 11.73
CA ARG A 156 -44.30 14.67 10.42
C ARG A 156 -45.49 13.73 10.50
N LEU A 157 -45.28 12.53 11.04
CA LEU A 157 -46.36 11.54 11.20
C LEU A 157 -47.55 12.05 12.01
N ARG A 158 -47.31 12.79 13.11
CA ARG A 158 -48.40 13.41 13.89
C ARG A 158 -49.16 14.47 13.11
N ARG A 159 -48.45 15.29 12.32
CA ARG A 159 -49.08 16.31 11.47
C ARG A 159 -49.92 15.65 10.38
N ASP A 160 -49.38 14.63 9.72
CA ASP A 160 -50.07 13.91 8.67
C ASP A 160 -51.34 13.22 9.21
N ALA A 161 -51.26 12.62 10.40
CA ALA A 161 -52.41 12.04 11.09
C ALA A 161 -53.47 13.09 11.49
N PHE A 162 -53.04 14.27 11.96
CA PHE A 162 -53.96 15.36 12.30
C PHE A 162 -54.68 15.91 11.07
N VAL A 163 -53.95 16.10 9.95
CA VAL A 163 -54.54 16.52 8.67
C VAL A 163 -55.53 15.48 8.14
N ALA A 164 -55.19 14.19 8.22
CA ALA A 164 -56.09 13.12 7.80
C ALA A 164 -57.39 13.07 8.63
N ALA A 165 -57.30 13.27 9.95
CA ALA A 165 -58.48 13.30 10.83
C ALA A 165 -59.39 14.50 10.51
N ALA A 166 -58.82 15.69 10.29
CA ALA A 166 -59.60 16.90 9.96
C ALA A 166 -60.34 16.80 8.61
N ILE A 167 -59.78 16.07 7.64
CA ILE A 167 -60.42 15.81 6.34
C ILE A 167 -61.64 14.88 6.51
N LEU A 168 -61.53 13.87 7.39
CA LEU A 168 -62.62 12.92 7.65
C LEU A 168 -63.78 13.52 8.44
N GLU A 169 -63.53 14.50 9.32
CA GLU A 169 -64.60 15.21 10.06
C GLU A 169 -65.32 16.27 9.22
N SER A 170 -64.79 16.60 8.02
CA SER A 170 -65.36 17.60 7.10
C SER A 170 -66.10 16.99 5.91
N SER A 171 -66.26 15.66 5.86
CA SER A 171 -66.98 14.89 4.83
C SER A 171 -68.25 14.27 5.40
#